data_AF-A0A1Q7C0F9-F1
#
_entry.id   AF-A0A1Q7C0F9-F1
#
_cell.length_a   1.000
_cell.length_b   1.000
_cell.length_c   1.000
_cell.angle_alpha   90.00
_cell.angle_beta   90.00
_cell.angle_gamma   90.00
#
_symmetry.space_group_name_H-M   'P 1'
#
loop_
_entity.id
_entity.type
_entity.pdbx_description
1 polymer ?
#
loop_
_entity_poly.entity_id
_entity_poly.type
_entity_poly.pdbx_seq_one_letter_code
_entity_poly.pdbx_strand_id
1 'polypeptide(L)'
;MDVTGGGQGHTDTGEPRQTRARRGRPRDPGVDTAIRAATLDLLGEIGYARFVPEVPDTGTLPADMRVFLTALLRAREAASRALSAVTGEIASNPELRAAWRHGVAGALTGCLRTIVSHAVERGELPPDSDVELLAQLPLSLLQNWRQSHDERPDEAVVERIVAQFYTPR
;
A
#
# COMPACT_ATOMS: atom_id res chain seq x y z
N MET A 1 -19.76 5.52 -91.22
CA MET A 1 -19.46 4.08 -91.34
C MET A 1 -19.56 3.50 -89.95
N ASP A 2 -20.52 2.62 -89.80
CA ASP A 2 -20.85 1.89 -88.59
C ASP A 2 -20.05 0.57 -88.54
N VAL A 3 -20.17 -0.16 -87.43
CA VAL A 3 -19.81 -1.58 -87.19
C VAL A 3 -18.28 -1.86 -87.01
N THR A 4 -17.75 -2.63 -86.02
CA THR A 4 -18.27 -3.74 -85.21
C THR A 4 -17.26 -4.15 -84.12
N GLY A 5 -17.74 -4.79 -83.04
CA GLY A 5 -17.02 -5.84 -82.28
C GLY A 5 -16.61 -5.43 -80.86
N GLY A 6 -17.14 -5.98 -79.77
CA GLY A 6 -17.76 -7.29 -79.56
C GLY A 6 -16.81 -8.17 -78.74
N GLY A 7 -17.16 -8.51 -77.50
CA GLY A 7 -16.41 -9.49 -76.69
C GLY A 7 -16.57 -9.34 -75.19
N GLN A 8 -17.55 -10.06 -74.63
CA GLN A 8 -17.79 -10.25 -73.18
C GLN A 8 -16.60 -10.94 -72.49
N GLY A 9 -16.36 -10.60 -71.23
CA GLY A 9 -15.39 -11.30 -70.39
C GLY A 9 -15.48 -10.91 -68.92
N HIS A 10 -16.41 -11.54 -68.20
CA HIS A 10 -16.30 -11.91 -66.80
C HIS A 10 -16.18 -10.79 -65.74
N THR A 11 -17.33 -10.45 -65.17
CA THR A 11 -17.43 -9.86 -63.83
C THR A 11 -16.96 -10.88 -62.79
N ASP A 12 -15.70 -10.79 -62.35
CA ASP A 12 -15.24 -11.44 -61.12
C ASP A 12 -15.26 -10.40 -59.99
N THR A 13 -16.43 -10.25 -59.38
CA THR A 13 -16.60 -9.54 -58.12
C THR A 13 -15.94 -10.38 -57.04
N GLY A 14 -14.63 -10.20 -56.86
CA GLY A 14 -13.91 -10.70 -55.69
C GLY A 14 -14.41 -10.00 -54.44
N GLU A 15 -15.44 -10.56 -53.80
CA GLU A 15 -15.86 -10.17 -52.46
C GLU A 15 -14.65 -10.22 -51.51
N PRO A 16 -14.35 -9.15 -50.75
CA PRO A 16 -13.39 -9.27 -49.68
C PRO A 16 -13.97 -10.20 -48.62
N ARG A 17 -13.48 -11.45 -48.55
CA ARG A 17 -13.70 -12.35 -47.41
C ARG A 17 -13.17 -11.65 -46.16
N GLN A 18 -14.06 -10.95 -45.46
CA GLN A 18 -13.79 -10.40 -44.15
C GLN A 18 -13.44 -11.57 -43.22
N THR A 19 -12.16 -11.68 -42.92
CA THR A 19 -11.64 -12.54 -41.86
C THR A 19 -12.31 -12.06 -40.58
N ARG A 20 -13.38 -12.77 -40.17
CA ARG A 20 -14.10 -12.52 -38.93
C ARG A 20 -13.12 -12.79 -37.79
N ALA A 21 -12.42 -11.73 -37.38
CA ALA A 21 -11.53 -11.75 -36.24
C ALA A 21 -12.29 -12.37 -35.08
N ARG A 22 -11.71 -13.41 -34.46
CA ARG A 22 -12.23 -14.04 -33.26
C ARG A 22 -12.20 -13.01 -32.13
N ARG A 23 -13.21 -12.15 -32.10
CA ARG A 23 -13.39 -11.11 -31.09
C ARG A 23 -13.77 -11.84 -29.80
N GLY A 24 -12.80 -12.00 -28.91
CA GLY A 24 -13.04 -12.53 -27.57
C GLY A 24 -14.17 -11.75 -26.89
N ARG A 25 -14.92 -12.42 -26.01
CA ARG A 25 -16.03 -11.81 -25.26
C ARG A 25 -15.54 -10.48 -24.64
N PRO A 26 -16.26 -9.36 -24.82
CA PRO A 26 -15.89 -8.09 -24.21
C PRO A 26 -15.68 -8.30 -22.70
N ARG A 27 -14.55 -7.82 -22.16
CA ARG A 27 -14.34 -7.84 -20.71
C ARG A 27 -15.44 -7.01 -20.06
N ASP A 28 -16.13 -7.60 -19.09
CA ASP A 28 -17.15 -6.92 -18.32
C ASP A 28 -16.46 -5.99 -17.29
N PRO A 29 -16.67 -4.67 -17.37
CA PRO A 29 -16.07 -3.71 -16.44
C PRO A 29 -16.43 -4.00 -14.97
N GLY A 30 -17.61 -4.57 -14.70
CA GLY A 30 -18.03 -4.95 -13.36
C GLY A 30 -17.23 -6.14 -12.81
N VAL A 31 -16.91 -7.12 -13.67
CA VAL A 31 -16.09 -8.29 -13.33
C VAL A 31 -14.64 -7.88 -13.09
N ASP A 32 -14.06 -7.04 -13.95
CA ASP A 32 -12.69 -6.52 -13.75
C ASP A 32 -12.58 -5.71 -12.45
N THR A 33 -13.60 -4.91 -12.11
CA THR A 33 -13.68 -4.18 -10.84
C THR A 33 -13.73 -5.12 -9.64
N ALA A 34 -14.56 -6.17 -9.71
CA ALA A 34 -14.70 -7.15 -8.64
C ALA A 34 -13.42 -7.97 -8.42
N ILE A 35 -12.75 -8.40 -9.50
CA ILE A 35 -11.46 -9.10 -9.42
C ILE A 35 -10.40 -8.19 -8.79
N ARG A 36 -10.38 -6.92 -9.15
CA ARG A 36 -9.44 -5.95 -8.57
C ARG A 36 -9.71 -5.71 -7.08
N ALA A 37 -10.98 -5.55 -6.69
CA ALA A 37 -11.38 -5.43 -5.28
C ALA A 37 -10.98 -6.69 -4.48
N ALA A 38 -11.32 -7.88 -4.98
CA ALA A 38 -10.93 -9.13 -4.33
C ALA A 38 -9.40 -9.33 -4.26
N THR A 39 -8.66 -8.89 -5.28
CA THR A 39 -7.19 -8.91 -5.26
C THR A 39 -6.65 -7.90 -4.24
N LEU A 40 -7.28 -6.74 -4.09
CA LEU A 40 -6.94 -5.75 -3.06
C LEU A 40 -7.19 -6.29 -1.65
N ASP A 41 -8.32 -6.96 -1.43
CA ASP A 41 -8.66 -7.59 -0.16
C ASP A 41 -7.70 -8.72 0.19
N LEU A 42 -7.37 -9.61 -0.77
CA LEU A 42 -6.42 -10.71 -0.57
C LEU A 42 -4.98 -10.24 -0.37
N LEU A 43 -4.53 -9.26 -1.15
CA LEU A 43 -3.26 -8.57 -0.91
C LEU A 43 -3.27 -7.84 0.43
N GLY A 44 -4.46 -7.53 0.94
CA GLY A 44 -4.62 -6.96 2.25
C GLY A 44 -4.41 -7.94 3.38
N GLU A 45 -5.12 -9.06 3.32
CA GLU A 45 -4.99 -10.16 4.29
C GLU A 45 -3.58 -10.76 4.31
N ILE A 46 -3.02 -11.06 3.14
CA ILE A 46 -1.74 -11.78 3.03
C ILE A 46 -0.55 -10.80 2.99
N GLY A 47 -0.76 -9.60 2.46
CA GLY A 47 0.31 -8.64 2.17
C GLY A 47 0.44 -7.47 3.15
N TYR A 48 -0.61 -7.04 3.86
CA TYR A 48 -0.51 -5.93 4.83
C TYR A 48 0.17 -6.37 6.13
N ALA A 49 -0.19 -7.54 6.65
CA ALA A 49 0.30 -8.05 7.93
C ALA A 49 1.84 -8.19 7.97
N ARG A 50 2.46 -8.60 6.87
CA ARG A 50 3.91 -8.83 6.82
C ARG A 50 4.78 -7.57 7.00
N PHE A 51 4.18 -6.39 6.87
CA PHE A 51 4.89 -5.11 6.99
C PHE A 51 4.49 -4.29 8.22
N VAL A 52 3.56 -4.82 9.01
CA VAL A 52 3.16 -4.26 10.30
C VAL A 52 3.92 -5.07 11.35
N PRO A 53 4.80 -4.44 12.14
CA PRO A 53 5.45 -5.13 13.24
C PRO A 53 4.40 -5.66 14.23
N GLU A 54 4.72 -6.77 14.88
CA GLU A 54 3.93 -7.23 16.02
C GLU A 54 3.97 -6.20 17.16
N VAL A 55 2.92 -6.18 17.98
CA VAL A 55 2.86 -5.33 19.16
C VAL A 55 3.81 -5.91 20.21
N PRO A 56 4.86 -5.17 20.62
CA PRO A 56 5.74 -5.63 21.69
C PRO A 56 5.04 -5.53 23.05
N ASP A 57 5.47 -6.40 23.97
CA ASP A 57 5.09 -6.37 25.38
C ASP A 57 6.34 -6.59 26.25
N THR A 58 7.21 -5.59 26.22
CA THR A 58 8.46 -5.55 27.00
C THR A 58 8.23 -5.10 28.44
N GLY A 59 7.01 -4.65 28.77
CA GLY A 59 6.59 -4.24 30.10
C GLY A 59 6.77 -2.75 30.41
N THR A 60 7.29 -1.94 29.48
CA THR A 60 7.37 -0.47 29.66
C THR A 60 7.08 0.27 28.35
N LEU A 61 6.39 1.40 28.43
CA LEU A 61 6.03 2.23 27.29
C LEU A 61 7.25 2.67 26.46
N PRO A 62 8.37 3.17 27.06
CA PRO A 62 9.53 3.57 26.26
C PRO A 62 10.14 2.40 25.48
N ALA A 63 10.19 1.20 26.08
CA ALA A 63 10.78 0.04 25.45
C ALA A 63 9.86 -0.51 24.34
N ASP A 64 8.55 -0.59 24.59
CA ASP A 64 7.56 -1.01 23.60
C ASP A 64 7.57 -0.07 22.38
N MET A 65 7.56 1.24 22.61
CA MET A 65 7.63 2.24 21.53
C MET A 65 8.92 2.13 20.72
N ARG A 66 10.07 1.96 21.39
CA ARG A 66 11.37 1.82 20.70
C ARG A 66 11.41 0.55 19.85
N VAL A 67 11.01 -0.59 20.41
CA VAL A 67 10.98 -1.87 19.69
C VAL A 67 10.06 -1.77 18.47
N PHE A 68 8.85 -1.25 18.65
CA PHE A 68 7.88 -1.15 17.57
C PHE A 68 8.35 -0.21 16.45
N LEU A 69 8.81 1.00 16.79
CA LEU A 69 9.22 2.00 15.80
C LEU A 69 10.50 1.59 15.05
N THR A 70 11.48 0.97 15.73
CA THR A 70 12.67 0.43 15.08
C THR A 70 12.31 -0.73 14.13
N ALA A 71 11.43 -1.64 14.55
CA ALA A 71 10.93 -2.71 13.69
C ALA A 71 10.18 -2.15 12.47
N LEU A 72 9.39 -1.09 12.65
CA LEU A 72 8.70 -0.39 11.56
C LEU A 72 9.68 0.21 10.54
N LEU A 73 10.76 0.84 10.99
CA LEU A 73 11.78 1.38 10.08
C LEU A 73 12.41 0.27 9.23
N ARG A 74 12.76 -0.87 9.85
CA ARG A 74 13.32 -2.04 9.16
C ARG A 74 12.34 -2.65 8.15
N ALA A 75 11.06 -2.81 8.54
CA ALA A 75 10.03 -3.36 7.67
C ALA A 75 9.83 -2.49 6.42
N ARG A 76 9.80 -1.16 6.58
CA ARG A 76 9.69 -0.21 5.47
C ARG A 76 10.91 -0.25 4.55
N GLU A 77 12.10 -0.40 5.11
CA GLU A 77 13.32 -0.50 4.31
C GLU A 77 13.34 -1.78 3.47
N ALA A 78 12.97 -2.92 4.07
CA ALA A 78 12.82 -4.18 3.37
C ALA A 78 11.75 -4.09 2.26
N ALA A 79 10.60 -3.46 2.55
CA ALA A 79 9.54 -3.22 1.57
C ALA A 79 10.04 -2.35 0.40
N SER A 80 10.79 -1.29 0.68
CA SER A 80 11.36 -0.40 -0.34
C SER A 80 12.34 -1.16 -1.24
N ARG A 81 13.23 -1.98 -0.67
CA ARG A 81 14.16 -2.80 -1.47
C ARG A 81 13.44 -3.82 -2.35
N ALA A 82 12.42 -4.48 -1.80
CA ALA A 82 11.60 -5.45 -2.53
C ALA A 82 10.84 -4.79 -3.70
N LEU A 83 10.22 -3.62 -3.48
CA LEU A 83 9.54 -2.88 -4.54
C LEU A 83 10.50 -2.44 -5.65
N SER A 84 11.69 -1.95 -5.29
CA SER A 84 12.71 -1.53 -6.27
C SER A 84 13.25 -2.70 -7.11
N ALA A 85 13.19 -3.93 -6.60
CA ALA A 85 13.63 -5.12 -7.34
C ALA A 85 12.60 -5.63 -8.39
N VAL A 86 11.34 -5.19 -8.29
CA VAL A 86 10.22 -5.66 -9.15
C VAL A 86 10.01 -4.74 -10.37
N THR A 87 11.09 -4.28 -11.00
CA THR A 87 11.07 -3.31 -12.11
C THR A 87 10.12 -3.73 -13.25
N GLY A 88 9.11 -2.91 -13.55
CA GLY A 88 8.35 -2.95 -14.82
C GLY A 88 6.82 -2.93 -14.68
N GLU A 89 6.22 -4.03 -14.25
CA GLU A 89 4.78 -4.26 -14.51
C GLU A 89 3.85 -4.14 -13.30
N ILE A 90 4.35 -4.24 -12.06
CA ILE A 90 3.51 -4.30 -10.84
C ILE A 90 3.37 -2.93 -10.13
N ALA A 91 4.27 -1.97 -10.37
CA ALA A 91 4.31 -0.68 -9.67
C ALA A 91 3.28 0.36 -10.15
N SER A 92 2.57 0.10 -11.25
CA SER A 92 1.82 1.11 -12.00
C SER A 92 0.36 1.29 -11.57
N ASN A 93 -0.14 0.63 -10.52
CA ASN A 93 -1.54 0.75 -10.09
C ASN A 93 -1.73 1.76 -8.94
N PRO A 94 -2.24 3.00 -9.18
CA PRO A 94 -2.36 4.02 -8.15
C PRO A 94 -3.39 3.72 -7.06
N GLU A 95 -4.48 3.04 -7.42
CA GLU A 95 -5.56 2.71 -6.47
C GLU A 95 -5.11 1.60 -5.51
N LEU A 96 -4.39 0.60 -6.01
CA LEU A 96 -3.75 -0.42 -5.16
C LEU A 96 -2.79 0.21 -4.16
N ARG A 97 -2.04 1.24 -4.58
CA ARG A 97 -1.15 2.00 -3.68
C ARG A 97 -1.91 2.86 -2.67
N ALA A 98 -3.08 3.38 -3.02
CA ALA A 98 -3.92 4.17 -2.12
C ALA A 98 -4.58 3.27 -1.06
N ALA A 99 -5.20 2.17 -1.48
CA ALA A 99 -5.77 1.16 -0.60
C ALA A 99 -4.71 0.55 0.34
N TRP A 100 -3.53 0.22 -0.21
CA TRP A 100 -2.38 -0.26 0.57
C TRP A 100 -1.94 0.74 1.64
N ARG A 101 -1.79 2.02 1.29
CA ARG A 101 -1.41 3.08 2.25
C ARG A 101 -2.45 3.25 3.34
N HIS A 102 -3.74 3.20 3.00
CA HIS A 102 -4.82 3.38 3.96
C HIS A 102 -4.93 2.20 4.95
N GLY A 103 -4.89 0.96 4.45
CA GLY A 103 -4.93 -0.25 5.29
C GLY A 103 -3.73 -0.37 6.23
N VAL A 104 -2.51 -0.13 5.73
CA VAL A 104 -1.29 -0.17 6.57
C VAL A 104 -1.27 0.95 7.60
N ALA A 105 -1.70 2.17 7.24
CA ALA A 105 -1.78 3.27 8.20
C ALA A 105 -2.73 2.93 9.35
N GLY A 106 -3.92 2.41 9.05
CA GLY A 106 -4.89 1.98 10.06
C GLY A 106 -4.35 0.88 10.98
N ALA A 107 -3.68 -0.13 10.43
CA ALA A 107 -3.08 -1.22 11.21
C ALA A 107 -1.97 -0.73 12.15
N LEU A 108 -1.07 0.13 11.66
CA LEU A 108 0.00 0.69 12.48
C LEU A 108 -0.54 1.56 13.63
N THR A 109 -1.55 2.39 13.35
CA THR A 109 -2.23 3.17 14.38
C THR A 109 -2.91 2.25 15.41
N GLY A 110 -3.51 1.14 14.95
CA GLY A 110 -4.07 0.12 15.85
C GLY A 110 -3.04 -0.47 16.80
N CYS A 111 -1.86 -0.86 16.30
CA CYS A 111 -0.77 -1.37 17.12
C CYS A 111 -0.29 -0.35 18.17
N LEU A 112 -0.08 0.90 17.76
CA LEU A 112 0.35 1.97 18.68
C LEU A 112 -0.71 2.28 19.74
N ARG A 113 -1.99 2.24 19.37
CA ARG A 113 -3.10 2.35 20.32
C ARG A 113 -3.00 1.26 21.38
N THR A 114 -2.78 0.00 20.98
CA THR A 114 -2.60 -1.10 21.94
C THR A 114 -1.44 -0.83 22.90
N ILE A 115 -0.27 -0.37 22.40
CA ILE A 115 0.89 -0.05 23.25
C ILE A 115 0.55 1.06 24.26
N VAL A 116 -0.08 2.15 23.81
CA VAL A 116 -0.45 3.27 24.69
C VAL A 116 -1.51 2.85 25.69
N SER A 117 -2.52 2.07 25.29
CA SER A 117 -3.54 1.53 26.19
C SER A 117 -2.93 0.67 27.29
N HIS A 118 -2.01 -0.25 26.95
CA HIS A 118 -1.32 -1.05 27.96
C HIS A 118 -0.52 -0.19 28.93
N ALA A 119 0.12 0.89 28.46
CA ALA A 119 0.83 1.82 29.33
C ALA A 119 -0.10 2.55 30.31
N VAL A 120 -1.31 2.93 29.88
CA VAL A 120 -2.34 3.48 30.77
C VAL A 120 -2.79 2.44 31.80
N GLU A 121 -3.04 1.20 31.37
CA GLU A 121 -3.44 0.10 32.25
C GLU A 121 -2.38 -0.22 33.32
N ARG A 122 -1.10 -0.13 32.95
CA ARG A 122 0.04 -0.28 33.88
C ARG A 122 0.27 0.93 34.78
N GLY A 123 -0.42 2.05 34.54
CA GLY A 123 -0.24 3.30 35.28
C GLY A 123 1.04 4.06 34.92
N GLU A 124 1.66 3.77 33.77
CA GLU A 124 2.80 4.55 33.25
C GLU A 124 2.36 5.90 32.67
N LEU A 125 1.08 6.01 32.29
CA LEU A 125 0.43 7.22 31.80
C LEU A 125 -0.80 7.56 32.66
N PRO A 126 -1.19 8.84 32.76
CA PRO A 126 -2.44 9.24 33.41
C PRO A 126 -3.66 8.51 32.82
N PRO A 127 -4.68 8.16 33.64
CA PRO A 127 -5.86 7.43 33.19
C PRO A 127 -6.73 8.21 32.19
N ASP A 128 -6.59 9.53 32.12
CA ASP A 128 -7.28 10.44 31.21
C ASP A 128 -6.43 10.82 29.98
N SER A 129 -5.32 10.10 29.73
CA SER A 129 -4.47 10.32 28.56
C SER A 129 -5.25 10.13 27.24
N ASP A 130 -5.03 11.03 26.29
CA ASP A 130 -5.57 10.91 24.94
C ASP A 130 -4.80 9.82 24.15
N VAL A 131 -5.34 8.59 24.20
CA VAL A 131 -4.74 7.41 23.57
C VAL A 131 -4.62 7.58 22.06
N GLU A 132 -5.62 8.17 21.39
CA GLU A 132 -5.61 8.31 19.93
C GLU A 132 -4.52 9.30 19.50
N LEU A 133 -4.42 10.45 20.19
CA LEU A 133 -3.40 11.45 19.89
C LEU A 133 -1.99 10.91 20.14
N LEU A 134 -1.77 10.22 21.27
CA LEU A 134 -0.51 9.57 21.60
C LEU A 134 -0.17 8.46 20.60
N ALA A 135 -1.13 7.66 20.16
CA ALA A 135 -0.88 6.62 19.14
C ALA A 135 -0.56 7.21 17.75
N GLN A 136 -1.12 8.37 17.41
CA GLN A 136 -0.91 9.03 16.12
C GLN A 136 0.44 9.76 16.02
N LEU A 137 0.94 10.30 17.14
CA LEU A 137 2.09 11.20 17.17
C LEU A 137 3.38 10.60 16.57
N PRO A 138 3.83 9.36 16.87
CA PRO A 138 5.09 8.84 16.38
C PRO A 138 5.10 8.68 14.86
N LEU A 139 3.99 8.17 14.29
CA LEU A 139 3.87 8.01 12.85
C LEU A 139 3.86 9.35 12.14
N SER A 140 3.20 10.35 12.74
CA SER A 140 3.12 11.71 12.19
C SER A 140 4.50 12.39 12.20
N LEU A 141 5.27 12.26 13.28
CA LEU A 141 6.63 12.79 13.36
C LEU A 141 7.58 12.11 12.37
N LEU A 142 7.53 10.77 12.26
CA LEU A 142 8.34 10.04 11.28
C LEU A 142 7.93 10.38 9.85
N GLN A 143 6.64 10.59 9.59
CA GLN A 143 6.15 11.00 8.27
C GLN A 143 6.61 12.43 7.94
N ASN A 144 6.47 13.36 8.88
CA ASN A 144 6.92 14.74 8.72
C ASN A 144 8.44 14.80 8.51
N TRP A 145 9.22 14.03 9.27
CA TRP A 145 10.68 13.95 9.10
C TRP A 145 11.06 13.61 7.66
N ARG A 146 10.44 12.60 7.06
CA ARG A 146 10.68 12.19 5.66
C ARG A 146 10.35 13.26 4.62
N GLN A 147 9.41 14.16 4.94
CA GLN A 147 9.01 15.23 4.03
C GLN A 147 9.93 16.45 4.17
N SER A 148 10.50 16.66 5.35
CA SER A 148 11.33 17.84 5.66
C SER A 148 12.84 17.58 5.54
N HIS A 149 13.28 16.33 5.43
CA HIS A 149 14.69 15.95 5.37
C HIS A 149 14.96 15.08 4.15
N ASP A 150 16.16 15.24 3.57
CA ASP A 150 16.63 14.39 2.47
C ASP A 150 16.94 12.96 2.93
N GLU A 151 17.28 12.81 4.21
CA GLU A 151 17.60 11.53 4.82
C GLU A 151 16.37 10.83 5.40
N ARG A 152 16.38 9.49 5.33
CA ARG A 152 15.36 8.66 5.96
C ARG A 152 15.52 8.72 7.49
N PRO A 153 14.42 8.70 8.27
CA PRO A 153 14.54 8.61 9.72
C PRO A 153 15.21 7.29 10.10
N ASP A 154 16.14 7.38 11.03
CA ASP A 154 16.90 6.27 11.59
C ASP A 154 16.53 6.04 13.07
N GLU A 155 17.28 5.15 13.73
CA GLU A 155 17.08 4.83 15.13
C GLU A 155 17.30 6.04 16.05
N ALA A 156 18.20 6.97 15.72
CA ALA A 156 18.40 8.19 16.51
C ALA A 156 17.16 9.10 16.48
N VAL A 157 16.42 9.14 15.37
CA VAL A 157 15.11 9.82 15.33
C VAL A 157 14.11 9.14 16.27
N VAL A 158 14.06 7.81 16.27
CA VAL A 158 13.19 7.03 17.17
C VAL A 158 13.52 7.34 18.62
N GLU A 159 14.80 7.30 19.00
CA GLU A 159 15.25 7.60 20.36
C GLU A 159 14.77 8.96 20.85
N ARG A 160 14.89 10.01 20.02
CA ARG A 160 14.43 11.35 20.39
C ARG A 160 12.93 11.41 20.55
N ILE A 161 12.15 10.75 19.68
CA ILE A 161 10.68 10.69 19.79
C ILE A 161 10.30 10.02 21.12
N VAL A 162 10.88 8.85 21.41
CA VAL A 162 10.61 8.10 22.64
C VAL A 162 10.99 8.92 23.87
N ALA A 163 12.22 9.44 23.91
CA ALA A 163 12.71 10.21 25.05
C ALA A 163 11.88 11.47 25.33
N GLN A 164 11.39 12.14 24.29
CA GLN A 164 10.66 13.40 24.42
C GLN A 164 9.19 13.22 24.83
N PHE A 165 8.54 12.15 24.39
CA PHE A 165 7.07 12.03 24.47
C PHE A 165 6.56 10.77 25.18
N TYR A 166 7.40 9.75 25.36
CA TYR A 166 6.98 8.43 25.88
C TYR A 166 7.78 7.97 27.08
N THR A 167 8.64 8.84 27.63
CA THR A 167 9.34 8.62 28.90
C THR A 167 8.56 9.31 30.03
N PRO A 168 7.99 8.57 30.98
CA PRO A 168 7.37 9.16 32.17
C PRO A 168 8.37 10.05 32.93
N ARG A 169 7.90 11.18 33.47
CA ARG A 169 8.71 12.09 34.31
C ARG A 169 8.60 11.74 35.78
#